data_AF-A0A0D6PAL2-F1
#
_entry.id   AF-A0A0D6PAL2-F1
#
_cell.length_a   1.000
_cell.length_b   1.000
_cell.length_c   1.000
_cell.angle_alpha   90.00
_cell.angle_beta   90.00
_cell.angle_gamma   90.00
#
_symmetry.space_group_name_H-M   'P 1'
#
loop_
_entity.id
_entity.type
_entity.pdbx_description
1 polymer ?
#
loop_
_entity_poly.entity_id
_entity_poly.type
_entity_poly.pdbx_seq_one_letter_code
_entity_poly.pdbx_strand_id
1 'polypeptide(L)'
;MFNVIVPVILTFTTEARAALGPQLRAAGVAMWREIAASGAGLELSHVQIRFDGIWLAACSWLRGDGKVAIEIGLGDPACGGRVIPAAELRRAGQRLQAHQR
;
A
#
# COMPACT_ATOMS: atom_id res chain seq x y z
N MET A 1 2.03 -28.88 4.67
CA MET A 1 2.14 -27.41 4.54
C MET A 1 3.41 -27.13 3.75
N PHE A 2 3.35 -26.35 2.67
CA PHE A 2 4.54 -25.95 1.92
C PHE A 2 4.66 -24.43 2.02
N ASN A 3 5.89 -23.93 2.16
CA ASN A 3 6.17 -22.50 2.24
C ASN A 3 6.64 -22.00 0.88
N VAL A 4 6.07 -20.89 0.44
CA VAL A 4 6.52 -20.17 -0.75
C VAL A 4 7.24 -18.91 -0.31
N ILE A 5 8.48 -18.72 -0.77
CA ILE A 5 9.25 -17.49 -0.54
C ILE A 5 9.05 -16.59 -1.75
N VAL A 6 8.44 -15.42 -1.53
CA VAL A 6 8.15 -14.46 -2.60
C VAL A 6 8.98 -13.19 -2.40
N PRO A 7 9.71 -12.73 -3.43
CA PRO A 7 10.39 -11.43 -3.39
C PRO A 7 9.38 -10.27 -3.31
N VAL A 8 9.68 -9.30 -2.44
CA VAL A 8 8.92 -8.05 -2.30
C VAL A 8 9.75 -6.91 -2.87
N ILE A 9 9.15 -6.13 -3.76
CA ILE A 9 9.75 -4.94 -4.36
C ILE A 9 9.04 -3.72 -3.78
N LEU A 10 9.79 -2.85 -3.13
CA LEU A 10 9.31 -1.56 -2.62
C LEU A 10 9.77 -0.45 -3.57
N THR A 11 8.81 0.27 -4.13
CA THR A 11 9.06 1.43 -4.98
C THR A 11 8.48 2.66 -4.32
N PHE A 12 9.25 3.73 -4.26
CA PHE A 12 8.77 5.02 -3.75
C PHE A 12 8.41 5.94 -4.92
N THR A 13 7.41 6.80 -4.76
CA THR A 13 7.20 7.91 -5.70
C THR A 13 8.33 8.93 -5.58
N THR A 14 8.44 9.83 -6.55
CA THR A 14 9.48 10.87 -6.56
C THR A 14 9.35 11.81 -5.36
N GLU A 15 8.12 12.15 -4.99
CA GLU A 15 7.79 13.02 -3.86
C GLU A 15 8.13 12.33 -2.53
N ALA A 16 7.77 11.04 -2.39
CA ALA A 16 8.11 10.27 -1.21
C ALA A 16 9.64 10.09 -1.05
N ARG A 17 10.37 9.90 -2.15
CA ARG A 17 11.84 9.90 -2.15
C ARG A 17 12.43 11.21 -1.64
N ALA A 18 11.93 12.33 -2.13
CA ALA A 18 12.38 13.64 -1.71
C ALA A 18 12.08 13.91 -0.23
N ALA A 19 10.89 13.54 0.24
CA ALA A 19 10.47 13.77 1.63
C ALA A 19 11.20 12.87 2.64
N LEU A 20 11.46 11.61 2.29
CA LEU A 20 12.08 10.64 3.20
C LEU A 20 13.61 10.68 3.18
N GLY A 21 14.22 11.04 2.05
CA GLY A 21 15.67 11.09 1.86
C GLY A 21 16.38 9.83 2.40
N PRO A 22 17.28 9.94 3.40
CA PRO A 22 18.03 8.80 3.94
C PRO A 22 17.15 7.76 4.65
N GLN A 23 15.90 8.10 5.01
CA GLN A 23 15.01 7.22 5.75
C GLN A 23 14.21 6.25 4.86
N LEU A 24 14.41 6.26 3.55
CA LEU A 24 13.65 5.45 2.58
C LEU A 24 13.59 3.96 2.97
N ARG A 25 14.73 3.38 3.35
CA ARG A 25 14.77 1.96 3.72
C ARG A 25 13.95 1.68 4.99
N ALA A 26 14.07 2.54 6.00
CA ALA A 26 13.34 2.39 7.26
C ALA A 26 11.83 2.54 7.06
N ALA A 27 11.42 3.54 6.29
CA ALA A 27 10.03 3.78 5.92
C ALA A 27 9.43 2.59 5.14
N GLY A 28 10.18 2.02 4.20
CA GLY A 28 9.73 0.86 3.43
C GLY A 28 9.53 -0.38 4.31
N VAL A 29 10.44 -0.64 5.25
CA VAL A 29 10.29 -1.74 6.21
C VAL A 29 9.11 -1.51 7.14
N ALA A 30 8.89 -0.28 7.60
CA ALA A 30 7.73 0.08 8.42
C ALA A 30 6.42 -0.17 7.65
N MET A 31 6.34 0.27 6.40
CA MET A 31 5.18 0.03 5.55
C MET A 31 4.92 -1.46 5.32
N TRP A 32 5.96 -2.25 5.05
CA TRP A 32 5.81 -3.70 4.90
C TRP A 32 5.25 -4.36 6.17
N ARG A 33 5.75 -3.96 7.34
CA ARG A 33 5.25 -4.47 8.62
C ARG A 33 3.79 -4.12 8.85
N GLU A 34 3.37 -2.90 8.49
CA GLU A 34 1.98 -2.50 8.60
C GLU A 34 1.08 -3.33 7.67
N ILE A 35 1.50 -3.49 6.42
CA ILE A 35 0.79 -4.33 5.44
C ILE A 35 0.61 -5.75 5.99
N ALA A 36 1.69 -6.35 6.51
CA ALA A 36 1.64 -7.68 7.10
C ALA A 36 0.71 -7.73 8.33
N ALA A 37 0.75 -6.71 9.20
CA ALA A 37 -0.09 -6.63 10.39
C ALA A 37 -1.58 -6.46 10.06
N SER A 38 -1.93 -5.84 8.93
CA SER A 38 -3.32 -5.64 8.51
C SER A 38 -4.07 -6.95 8.25
N GLY A 39 -3.37 -8.04 7.95
CA GLY A 39 -3.98 -9.35 7.66
C GLY A 39 -4.87 -9.37 6.41
N ALA A 40 -4.86 -8.30 5.60
CA ALA A 40 -5.77 -8.13 4.46
C ALA A 40 -5.32 -8.85 3.16
N GLY A 41 -4.17 -9.52 3.20
CA GLY A 41 -3.57 -10.18 2.04
C GLY A 41 -2.79 -9.24 1.12
N LEU A 42 -2.41 -9.73 -0.06
CA LEU A 42 -1.52 -9.03 -1.01
C LEU A 42 -2.25 -8.10 -2.00
N GLU A 43 -3.58 -8.14 -2.06
CA GLU A 43 -4.42 -7.21 -2.82
C GLU A 43 -4.91 -6.05 -1.92
N LEU A 44 -3.97 -5.25 -1.42
CA LEU A 44 -4.29 -4.00 -0.74
C LEU A 44 -4.36 -2.87 -1.77
N SER A 45 -5.50 -2.19 -1.81
CA SER A 45 -5.62 -1.01 -2.68
C SER A 45 -5.21 0.28 -2.01
N HIS A 46 -5.16 0.35 -0.68
CA HIS A 46 -4.64 1.50 0.03
C HIS A 46 -4.33 1.15 1.49
N VAL A 47 -3.17 1.54 1.98
CA VAL A 47 -2.84 1.55 3.42
C VAL A 47 -2.11 2.85 3.74
N GLN A 48 -2.35 3.43 4.91
CA GLN A 48 -1.63 4.62 5.34
C GLN A 48 -1.04 4.48 6.72
N ILE A 49 0.20 4.94 6.84
CA ILE A 49 0.92 5.04 8.11
C ILE A 49 1.47 6.44 8.31
N ARG A 50 1.71 6.79 9.56
CA ARG A 50 2.54 7.94 9.90
C ARG A 50 3.94 7.45 10.24
N PHE A 51 4.94 7.92 9.49
CA PHE A 51 6.34 7.59 9.69
C PHE A 51 7.15 8.88 9.84
N ASP A 52 7.81 9.04 10.98
CA ASP A 52 8.60 10.24 11.32
C ASP A 52 7.87 11.56 11.03
N GLY A 53 6.59 11.64 11.44
CA GLY A 53 5.75 12.82 11.24
C GLY A 53 5.12 12.93 9.84
N ILE A 54 5.60 12.18 8.85
CA ILE A 54 5.11 12.19 7.46
C ILE A 54 4.04 11.12 7.28
N TRP A 55 2.94 11.46 6.61
CA TRP A 55 1.96 10.47 6.17
C TRP A 55 2.45 9.80 4.90
N LEU A 56 2.44 8.47 4.91
CA LEU A 56 2.77 7.64 3.76
C LEU A 56 1.56 6.81 3.39
N ALA A 57 1.34 6.66 2.10
CA ALA A 57 0.33 5.77 1.55
C ALA A 57 1.00 4.68 0.71
N ALA A 58 0.42 3.48 0.70
CA ALA A 58 0.87 2.43 -0.18
C ALA A 58 -0.26 1.64 -0.82
N CYS A 59 0.04 1.13 -2.01
CA CYS A 59 -0.76 0.19 -2.76
C CYS A 59 0.09 -1.06 -2.99
N SER A 60 -0.52 -2.26 -2.91
CA SER A 60 0.19 -3.51 -3.19
C SER A 60 -0.54 -4.37 -4.21
N TRP A 61 0.23 -5.11 -5.00
CA TRP A 61 -0.30 -6.07 -5.96
C TRP A 61 0.69 -7.21 -6.24
N LEU A 62 0.15 -8.36 -6.66
CA LEU A 62 0.95 -9.46 -7.20
C LEU A 62 1.21 -9.22 -8.69
N ARG A 63 2.47 -9.26 -9.09
CA ARG A 63 2.89 -9.14 -10.50
C ARG A 63 2.77 -10.49 -11.20
N GLY A 64 2.64 -10.46 -12.53
CA GLY A 64 2.61 -11.67 -13.36
C GLY A 64 3.91 -12.50 -13.33
N ASP A 65 5.03 -11.95 -12.85
CA ASP A 65 6.29 -12.65 -12.63
C ASP A 65 6.41 -13.28 -11.23
N GLY A 66 5.31 -13.29 -10.46
CA GLY A 66 5.23 -13.93 -9.14
C GLY A 66 5.82 -13.11 -8.00
N LYS A 67 6.14 -11.82 -8.21
CA LYS A 67 6.66 -10.92 -7.16
C LYS A 67 5.57 -10.03 -6.58
N VAL A 68 5.72 -9.64 -5.32
CA VAL A 68 4.87 -8.61 -4.71
C VAL A 68 5.48 -7.24 -5.01
N ALA A 69 4.68 -6.34 -5.56
CA ALA A 69 5.05 -4.94 -5.71
C ALA A 69 4.27 -4.09 -4.71
N ILE A 70 4.96 -3.15 -4.08
CA ILE A 70 4.38 -2.14 -3.20
C ILE A 70 4.91 -0.80 -3.67
N GLU A 71 4.00 0.08 -4.07
CA GLU A 71 4.30 1.47 -4.34
C GLU A 71 3.96 2.32 -3.12
N ILE A 72 4.88 3.19 -2.72
CA ILE A 72 4.79 4.02 -1.53
C ILE A 72 4.87 5.49 -1.95
N GLY A 73 3.80 6.23 -1.69
CA GLY A 73 3.68 7.66 -1.94
C GLY A 73 3.48 8.45 -0.65
N LEU A 74 3.29 9.76 -0.80
CA LEU A 74 2.80 10.60 0.28
C LEU A 74 1.33 10.28 0.55
N GLY A 75 0.99 10.20 1.83
CA GLY A 75 -0.37 10.02 2.31
C GLY A 75 -1.07 11.35 2.55
N ASP A 76 -2.39 11.25 2.69
CA ASP A 76 -3.26 12.36 3.10
C ASP A 76 -3.56 12.21 4.60
N PRO A 77 -3.16 13.19 5.45
CA PRO A 77 -3.51 13.21 6.87
C PRO A 77 -5.00 13.05 7.14
N ALA A 78 -5.88 13.57 6.27
CA ALA A 78 -7.33 13.47 6.42
C ALA A 78 -7.84 12.02 6.26
N CYS A 79 -7.03 11.16 5.64
CA CYS A 79 -7.31 9.75 5.43
C CYS A 79 -6.48 8.82 6.35
N GLY A 80 -5.88 9.38 7.41
CA GLY A 80 -4.98 8.67 8.32
C GLY A 80 -5.59 7.41 8.94
N GLY A 81 -4.81 6.32 8.98
CA GLY A 81 -5.20 5.05 9.59
C GLY A 81 -6.21 4.21 8.79
N ARG A 82 -6.53 4.60 7.55
CA ARG A 82 -7.42 3.83 6.68
C ARG A 82 -6.66 2.76 5.90
N VAL A 83 -7.21 1.54 5.93
CA VAL A 83 -6.85 0.45 5.03
C VAL A 83 -8.05 0.19 4.13
N ILE A 84 -7.86 0.24 2.81
CA ILE A 84 -8.92 -0.01 1.81
C ILE A 84 -8.49 -1.21 0.97
N PRO A 85 -9.10 -2.39 1.17
CA PRO A 85 -8.83 -3.56 0.35
C PRO A 85 -9.29 -3.36 -1.10
N ALA A 86 -8.65 -4.02 -2.06
CA ALA A 86 -9.03 -3.92 -3.47
C ALA A 86 -10.46 -4.38 -3.75
N ALA A 87 -10.92 -5.39 -3.03
CA ALA A 87 -12.30 -5.85 -3.11
C ALA A 87 -13.30 -4.75 -2.73
N GLU A 88 -12.97 -3.89 -1.76
CA GLU A 88 -13.84 -2.80 -1.33
C GLU A 88 -13.95 -1.71 -2.39
N LEU A 89 -12.82 -1.30 -2.97
CA LEU A 89 -12.78 -0.34 -4.08
C LEU A 89 -13.54 -0.86 -5.31
N ARG A 90 -13.41 -2.14 -5.65
CA ARG A 90 -14.20 -2.76 -6.72
C ARG A 90 -15.71 -2.69 -6.44
N ARG A 91 -16.14 -3.01 -5.20
CA ARG A 91 -17.55 -2.92 -4.79
C ARG A 91 -18.08 -1.49 -4.81
N ALA A 92 -17.25 -0.51 -4.45
CA ALA A 92 -17.62 0.91 -4.51
C ALA A 92 -17.79 1.39 -5.96
N GLY A 93 -16.86 1.01 -6.86
CA GLY A 93 -16.94 1.32 -8.28
C GLY A 93 -18.20 0.75 -8.95
N GLN A 94 -18.58 -0.48 -8.61
CA GLN A 94 -19.81 -1.11 -9.11
C GLN A 94 -21.08 -0.34 -8.66
N ARG A 95 -21.12 0.14 -7.41
CA ARG A 95 -22.25 0.94 -6.90
C ARG A 95 -22.39 2.27 -7.63
N LEU A 96 -21.29 2.93 -7.92
CA LEU A 96 -21.27 4.20 -8.66
C LEU A 96 -21.78 4.03 -10.11
N GLN A 97 -21.36 2.97 -10.79
CA GLN A 97 -21.82 2.67 -12.16
C GLN A 97 -23.31 2.34 -12.21
N ALA A 98 -23.87 1.72 -11.17
CA ALA A 98 -25.29 1.40 -11.08
C ALA A 98 -26.19 2.63 -10.84
N HIS A 99 -25.68 3.68 -10.20
CA HIS A 99 -26.41 4.94 -9.97
C HIS A 99 -26.40 5.89 -11.17
N GLN A 100 -25.51 5.66 -12.14
CA GLN A 100 -25.37 6.49 -13.35
C GLN A 100 -26.19 5.96 -14.54
N ARG A 101 -26.97 4.90 -14.34
CA ARG A 101 -27.93 4.34 -15.32
C ARG A 101 -29.34 4.61 -14.86
#